data_AF-A0A561WAU4-F1
#
_entry.id   AF-A0A561WAU4-F1
#
_cell.length_a   1.000
_cell.length_b   1.000
_cell.length_c   1.000
_cell.angle_alpha   90.00
_cell.angle_beta   90.00
_cell.angle_gamma   90.00
#
_symmetry.space_group_name_H-M   'P 1'
#
loop_
_entity.id
_entity.type
_entity.pdbx_description
1 polymer ?
#
loop_
_entity_poly.entity_id
_entity_poly.type
_entity_poly.pdbx_seq_one_letter_code
_entity_poly.pdbx_strand_id
1 'polypeptide(L)'
;MPSGGARNRSGPQKDPTSLKSARIGHSLTSLPAEGYEGDVPEFPLPRVPVYDIWFENKERHKVLDLEATEARRERELELWAWAWSTPQGAAWAKEPWRWHSIAMWVRTSVICESAEATAADKNSLHRFADQIGLTPAGLKENGWKIAPNQVAEKRAERSAAAAPAAPTARDRWLKAVGGDA
;
A
#
# COMPACT_ATOMS: atom_id res chain seq x y z
N MET A 1 -7.47 -40.63 10.58
CA MET A 1 -7.23 -39.20 10.88
C MET A 1 -7.55 -38.41 9.61
N PRO A 2 -8.43 -37.39 9.64
CA PRO A 2 -8.64 -36.57 8.46
C PRO A 2 -7.39 -35.70 8.26
N SER A 3 -6.66 -35.91 7.16
CA SER A 3 -5.56 -35.03 6.78
C SER A 3 -6.17 -33.68 6.37
N GLY A 4 -5.73 -32.61 7.02
CA GLY A 4 -6.10 -31.25 6.59
C GLY A 4 -5.64 -31.05 5.15
N GLY A 5 -6.56 -30.67 4.27
CA GLY A 5 -6.30 -30.47 2.85
C GLY A 5 -5.13 -29.51 2.59
N ALA A 6 -4.54 -29.63 1.39
CA ALA A 6 -3.44 -28.80 0.93
C ALA A 6 -3.74 -27.32 1.20
N ARG A 7 -2.90 -26.69 2.03
CA ARG A 7 -3.01 -25.26 2.32
C ARG A 7 -2.22 -24.52 1.24
N ASN A 8 -2.56 -23.27 0.93
CA ASN A 8 -1.78 -22.42 0.01
C ASN A 8 -0.28 -22.29 0.40
N ARG A 9 0.06 -22.69 1.64
CA ARG A 9 1.41 -22.68 2.24
C ARG A 9 2.04 -24.08 2.40
N SER A 10 1.40 -25.16 1.94
CA SER A 10 1.93 -26.52 2.10
C SER A 10 2.71 -26.97 0.86
N GLY A 11 3.98 -27.33 1.06
CA GLY A 11 4.88 -27.86 0.04
C GLY A 11 5.95 -26.86 -0.42
N PRO A 12 7.13 -27.34 -0.87
CA PRO A 12 8.16 -26.47 -1.44
C PRO A 12 7.63 -25.76 -2.68
N GLN A 13 7.59 -24.44 -2.64
CA GLN A 13 7.11 -23.64 -3.77
C GLN A 13 8.04 -23.77 -4.97
N LYS A 14 7.47 -23.73 -6.17
CA LYS A 14 8.22 -23.78 -7.43
C LYS A 14 9.17 -22.58 -7.51
N ASP A 15 10.42 -22.86 -7.82
CA ASP A 15 11.44 -21.83 -8.02
C ASP A 15 11.20 -21.14 -9.38
N PRO A 16 10.95 -19.81 -9.40
CA PRO A 16 10.70 -19.06 -10.62
C PRO A 16 11.92 -18.98 -11.55
N THR A 17 13.13 -19.22 -11.04
CA THR A 17 14.38 -19.25 -11.83
C THR A 17 14.76 -20.64 -12.34
N SER A 18 14.00 -21.67 -11.98
CA SER A 18 14.25 -23.03 -12.42
C SER A 18 13.91 -23.25 -13.89
N LEU A 19 14.75 -24.00 -14.61
CA LEU A 19 14.48 -24.51 -15.97
C LEU A 19 13.13 -25.23 -16.06
N LYS A 20 12.70 -25.89 -14.97
CA LYS A 20 11.40 -26.57 -14.89
C LYS A 20 10.24 -25.58 -14.92
N SER A 21 10.39 -24.40 -14.31
CA SER A 21 9.39 -23.33 -14.30
C SER A 21 9.38 -22.55 -15.61
N ALA A 22 10.55 -22.33 -16.22
CA ALA A 22 10.68 -21.77 -17.56
C ALA A 22 9.99 -22.64 -18.62
N ARG A 23 10.17 -23.96 -18.54
CA ARG A 23 9.49 -24.94 -19.42
C ARG A 23 7.96 -24.97 -19.26
N ILE A 24 7.44 -24.50 -18.13
CA ILE A 24 6.00 -24.43 -17.82
C ILE A 24 5.43 -23.02 -18.06
N GLY A 25 6.27 -22.03 -18.44
CA GLY A 25 5.85 -20.66 -18.71
C GLY A 25 5.53 -19.81 -17.47
N HIS A 26 6.03 -20.18 -16.30
CA HIS A 26 5.73 -19.47 -15.05
C HIS A 26 6.65 -18.24 -14.86
N SER A 27 6.35 -17.12 -15.52
CA SER A 27 7.02 -15.83 -15.30
C SER A 27 6.24 -14.95 -14.33
N LEU A 28 6.91 -14.36 -13.34
CA LEU A 28 6.30 -13.39 -12.43
C LEU A 28 6.06 -12.06 -13.17
N THR A 29 4.88 -11.47 -13.01
CA THR A 29 4.57 -10.12 -13.48
C THR A 29 5.41 -9.10 -12.71
N SER A 30 6.21 -8.32 -13.42
CA SER A 30 7.02 -7.26 -12.82
C SER A 30 6.16 -6.01 -12.57
N LEU A 31 6.10 -5.55 -11.32
CA LEU A 31 5.43 -4.33 -10.90
C LEU A 31 6.41 -3.15 -10.86
N PRO A 32 5.97 -1.92 -11.19
CA PRO A 32 6.81 -0.72 -11.14
C PRO A 32 7.28 -0.45 -9.70
N ALA A 33 8.56 -0.12 -9.52
CA ALA A 33 9.14 0.09 -8.20
C ALA A 33 8.72 1.42 -7.58
N GLU A 34 8.48 2.40 -8.45
CA GLU A 34 8.02 3.76 -8.19
C GLU A 34 6.57 3.82 -7.68
N GLY A 35 5.82 2.73 -7.80
CA GLY A 35 4.41 2.68 -7.44
C GLY A 35 3.49 2.82 -8.63
N TYR A 36 2.21 3.06 -8.35
CA TYR A 36 1.20 3.33 -9.38
C TYR A 36 0.92 4.82 -9.45
N GLU A 37 1.04 5.36 -10.67
CA GLU A 37 0.88 6.79 -10.97
C GLU A 37 -0.47 7.13 -11.61
N GLY A 38 -1.35 6.13 -11.80
CA GLY A 38 -2.67 6.36 -12.39
C GLY A 38 -3.70 6.88 -11.39
N ASP A 39 -4.92 7.09 -11.88
CA ASP A 39 -6.02 7.58 -11.06
C ASP A 39 -6.39 6.56 -9.97
N VAL A 40 -6.53 7.06 -8.74
CA VAL A 40 -7.05 6.30 -7.61
C VAL A 40 -8.57 6.22 -7.76
N PRO A 41 -9.17 5.01 -7.87
CA PRO A 41 -10.62 4.88 -8.00
C PRO A 41 -11.33 5.34 -6.73
N GLU A 42 -12.62 5.64 -6.83
CA GLU A 42 -13.44 5.96 -5.67
C GLU A 42 -13.46 4.80 -4.65
N PHE A 43 -13.39 5.12 -3.37
CA PHE A 43 -13.45 4.13 -2.30
C PHE A 43 -14.82 3.43 -2.28
N PRO A 44 -14.91 2.12 -2.58
CA PRO A 44 -16.18 1.48 -2.93
C PRO A 44 -17.06 1.12 -1.73
N LEU A 45 -16.56 1.25 -0.49
CA LEU A 45 -17.32 0.89 0.70
C LEU A 45 -18.09 2.10 1.26
N PRO A 46 -19.32 1.89 1.76
CA PRO A 46 -20.11 2.96 2.38
C PRO A 46 -19.48 3.40 3.70
N ARG A 47 -19.82 4.60 4.18
CA ARG A 47 -19.41 5.09 5.50
C ARG A 47 -19.95 4.16 6.60
N VAL A 48 -19.13 3.93 7.63
CA VAL A 48 -19.53 3.12 8.79
C VAL A 48 -19.80 4.06 9.95
N PRO A 49 -21.05 4.15 10.46
CA PRO A 49 -21.36 5.00 11.60
C PRO A 49 -20.63 4.50 12.85
N VAL A 50 -20.02 5.42 13.57
CA VAL A 50 -19.43 5.21 14.89
C VAL A 50 -20.44 5.67 15.94
N TYR A 51 -20.60 4.85 16.99
CA TYR A 51 -21.52 5.15 18.07
C TYR A 51 -20.79 5.17 19.39
N ASP A 52 -21.08 6.17 20.19
CA ASP A 52 -20.72 6.19 21.60
C ASP A 52 -21.79 5.45 22.38
N ILE A 53 -21.35 4.47 23.16
CA ILE A 53 -22.22 3.60 23.95
C ILE A 53 -21.79 3.70 25.40
N TRP A 54 -22.71 4.15 26.26
CA TRP A 54 -22.49 4.21 27.70
C TRP A 54 -23.74 3.78 28.45
N PHE A 55 -23.56 3.45 29.73
CA PHE A 55 -24.64 3.10 30.63
C PHE A 55 -24.81 4.19 31.68
N GLU A 56 -26.02 4.71 31.79
CA GLU A 56 -26.40 5.65 32.83
C GLU A 56 -27.62 5.08 33.55
N ASN A 57 -27.55 4.88 34.86
CA ASN A 57 -28.66 4.33 35.66
C ASN A 57 -29.25 3.00 35.13
N LYS A 58 -28.41 2.11 34.58
CA LYS A 58 -28.79 0.84 33.90
C LYS A 58 -29.50 1.00 32.56
N GLU A 59 -29.69 2.23 32.08
CA GLU A 59 -30.15 2.51 30.73
C GLU A 59 -28.94 2.55 29.77
N ARG A 60 -29.09 1.93 28.59
CA ARG A 60 -28.04 1.94 27.56
C ARG A 60 -28.27 3.12 26.62
N HIS A 61 -27.39 4.10 26.68
CA HIS A 61 -27.34 5.19 25.71
C HIS A 61 -26.51 4.77 24.51
N LYS A 62 -27.02 5.06 23.31
CA LYS A 62 -26.33 4.84 22.04
C LYS A 62 -26.53 6.10 21.21
N VAL A 63 -25.49 6.91 21.08
CA VAL A 63 -25.53 8.16 20.32
C VAL A 63 -24.60 8.03 19.12
N LEU A 64 -25.08 8.51 17.96
CA LEU A 64 -24.27 8.56 16.75
C LEU A 64 -23.21 9.65 16.94
N ASP A 65 -21.95 9.26 16.88
CA ASP A 65 -20.83 10.19 16.85
C ASP A 65 -20.50 10.50 15.38
N LEU A 66 -20.95 11.67 14.92
CA LEU A 66 -20.70 12.14 13.56
C LEU A 66 -19.22 12.49 13.35
N GLU A 67 -18.55 13.03 14.38
CA GLU A 67 -17.15 13.45 14.29
C GLU A 67 -16.25 12.22 14.15
N ALA A 68 -16.41 11.22 15.01
CA ALA A 68 -15.66 9.96 14.88
C ALA A 68 -16.03 9.19 13.61
N THR A 69 -17.28 9.28 13.13
CA THR A 69 -17.69 8.69 11.85
C THR A 69 -16.90 9.28 10.68
N GLU A 70 -16.79 10.61 10.62
CA GLU A 70 -16.05 11.28 9.53
C GLU A 70 -14.53 11.10 9.69
N ALA A 71 -13.97 11.18 10.90
CA ALA A 71 -12.56 10.91 11.14
C ALA A 71 -12.15 9.50 10.68
N ARG A 72 -12.98 8.50 10.97
CA ARG A 72 -12.78 7.13 10.45
C ARG A 72 -12.81 7.10 8.93
N ARG A 73 -13.75 7.82 8.30
CA ARG A 73 -13.88 7.87 6.84
C ARG A 73 -12.66 8.53 6.18
N GLU A 74 -12.17 9.64 6.73
CA GLU A 74 -10.96 10.31 6.27
C GLU A 74 -9.76 9.36 6.31
N ARG A 75 -9.59 8.64 7.42
CA ARG A 75 -8.51 7.66 7.56
C ARG A 75 -8.62 6.50 6.56
N GLU A 76 -9.83 6.01 6.28
CA GLU A 76 -10.06 5.01 5.22
C GLU A 76 -9.62 5.56 3.84
N LEU A 77 -9.94 6.82 3.54
CA LEU A 77 -9.57 7.44 2.26
C LEU A 77 -8.06 7.68 2.12
N GLU A 78 -7.40 8.09 3.20
CA GLU A 78 -5.93 8.23 3.23
C GLU A 78 -5.23 6.90 2.97
N LEU A 79 -5.64 5.84 3.69
CA LEU A 79 -5.07 4.50 3.51
C LEU A 79 -5.40 3.92 2.13
N TRP A 80 -6.56 4.23 1.58
CA TRP A 80 -6.90 3.85 0.21
C TRP A 80 -5.98 4.52 -0.81
N ALA A 81 -5.77 5.83 -0.71
CA ALA A 81 -4.85 6.56 -1.59
C ALA A 81 -3.41 6.03 -1.47
N TRP A 82 -2.94 5.81 -0.24
CA TRP A 82 -1.63 5.20 0.01
C TRP A 82 -1.52 3.78 -0.57
N ALA A 83 -2.54 2.94 -0.39
CA ALA A 83 -2.51 1.59 -0.93
C ALA A 83 -2.37 1.64 -2.46
N TRP A 84 -3.14 2.50 -3.11
CA TRP A 84 -3.05 2.67 -4.56
C TRP A 84 -1.73 3.27 -5.03
N SER A 85 -0.99 4.03 -4.22
CA SER A 85 0.34 4.50 -4.62
C SER A 85 1.41 3.40 -4.59
N THR A 86 1.12 2.22 -4.06
CA THR A 86 2.08 1.09 -4.03
C THR A 86 2.26 0.46 -5.42
N PRO A 87 3.36 -0.30 -5.65
CA PRO A 87 3.55 -1.08 -6.89
C PRO A 87 2.37 -1.97 -7.26
N GLN A 88 1.67 -2.51 -6.25
CA GLN A 88 0.51 -3.37 -6.42
C GLN A 88 -0.68 -2.65 -7.06
N GLY A 89 -0.80 -1.33 -6.90
CA GLY A 89 -1.80 -0.51 -7.57
C GLY A 89 -1.80 -0.69 -9.10
N ALA A 90 -0.63 -0.92 -9.71
CA ALA A 90 -0.50 -1.13 -11.15
C ALA A 90 -1.10 -2.47 -11.61
N ALA A 91 -1.11 -3.49 -10.74
CA ALA A 91 -1.83 -4.73 -10.98
C ALA A 91 -3.32 -4.56 -10.71
N TRP A 92 -3.68 -3.93 -9.59
CA TRP A 92 -5.07 -3.71 -9.20
C TRP A 92 -5.87 -2.88 -10.21
N ALA A 93 -5.23 -1.92 -10.88
CA ALA A 93 -5.84 -1.13 -11.95
C ALA A 93 -6.38 -2.01 -13.11
N LYS A 94 -5.74 -3.16 -13.35
CA LYS A 94 -6.15 -4.14 -14.38
C LYS A 94 -7.15 -5.16 -13.84
N GLU A 95 -7.40 -5.17 -12.53
CA GLU A 95 -8.25 -6.13 -11.83
C GLU A 95 -9.36 -5.45 -11.01
N PRO A 96 -10.35 -4.77 -11.66
CA PRO A 96 -11.45 -4.11 -10.96
C PRO A 96 -12.23 -5.03 -10.00
N TRP A 97 -12.31 -6.32 -10.33
CA TRP A 97 -12.95 -7.34 -9.50
C TRP A 97 -12.29 -7.52 -8.12
N ARG A 98 -11.06 -7.04 -7.92
CA ARG A 98 -10.32 -7.13 -6.64
C ARG A 98 -10.55 -5.92 -5.73
N TRP A 99 -11.10 -4.81 -6.25
CA TRP A 99 -11.16 -3.53 -5.51
C TRP A 99 -11.91 -3.63 -4.19
N HIS A 100 -12.95 -4.46 -4.13
CA HIS A 100 -13.67 -4.72 -2.89
C HIS A 100 -12.77 -5.35 -1.81
N SER A 101 -11.91 -6.31 -2.16
CA SER A 101 -10.97 -6.94 -1.21
C SER A 101 -9.91 -5.96 -0.72
N ILE A 102 -9.45 -5.04 -1.58
CA ILE A 102 -8.52 -3.97 -1.21
C ILE A 102 -9.20 -3.00 -0.24
N ALA A 103 -10.47 -2.64 -0.50
CA ALA A 103 -11.21 -1.75 0.37
C ALA A 103 -11.51 -2.39 1.74
N MET A 104 -11.78 -3.70 1.76
CA MET A 104 -11.91 -4.47 3.00
C MET A 104 -10.60 -4.50 3.78
N TRP A 105 -9.45 -4.65 3.11
CA TRP A 105 -8.14 -4.51 3.75
C TRP A 105 -8.00 -3.15 4.42
N VAL A 106 -8.27 -2.06 3.71
CA VAL A 106 -8.20 -0.68 4.24
C VAL A 106 -9.10 -0.52 5.47
N ARG A 107 -10.36 -0.95 5.39
CA ARG A 107 -11.30 -0.87 6.50
C ARG A 107 -10.82 -1.64 7.73
N THR A 108 -10.29 -2.85 7.53
CA THR A 108 -9.73 -3.64 8.62
C THR A 108 -8.45 -3.03 9.17
N SER A 109 -7.62 -2.39 8.34
CA SER A 109 -6.44 -1.64 8.79
C SER A 109 -6.84 -0.52 9.75
N VAL A 110 -7.85 0.29 9.40
CA VAL A 110 -8.35 1.36 10.29
C VAL A 110 -8.91 0.80 11.60
N ILE A 111 -9.62 -0.33 11.57
CA ILE A 111 -10.07 -1.01 12.79
C ILE A 111 -8.87 -1.43 13.66
N CYS A 112 -7.82 -1.96 13.03
CA CYS A 112 -6.61 -2.41 13.72
C CYS A 112 -5.76 -1.29 14.33
N GLU A 113 -5.96 -0.03 13.91
CA GLU A 113 -5.34 1.16 14.51
C GLU A 113 -6.02 1.57 15.84
N SER A 114 -7.22 1.05 16.13
CA SER A 114 -7.94 1.27 17.39
C SER A 114 -7.40 0.42 18.55
N ALA A 115 -7.51 0.94 19.77
CA ALA A 115 -7.24 0.20 21.00
C ALA A 115 -8.14 -1.05 21.17
N GLU A 116 -9.32 -1.04 20.55
CA GLU A 116 -10.31 -2.12 20.60
C GLU A 116 -10.06 -3.23 19.56
N ALA A 117 -8.96 -3.15 18.81
CA ALA A 117 -8.63 -4.11 17.76
C ALA A 117 -8.43 -5.52 18.31
N THR A 118 -9.25 -6.46 17.85
CA THR A 118 -9.21 -7.85 18.32
C THR A 118 -8.14 -8.68 17.58
N ALA A 119 -7.82 -9.85 18.13
CA ALA A 119 -6.99 -10.82 17.42
C ALA A 119 -7.65 -11.30 16.10
N ALA A 120 -8.98 -11.33 16.03
CA ALA A 120 -9.70 -11.69 14.81
C ALA A 120 -9.53 -10.62 13.71
N ASP A 121 -9.53 -9.35 14.07
CA ASP A 121 -9.30 -8.24 13.13
C ASP A 121 -7.89 -8.30 12.56
N LYS A 122 -6.88 -8.50 13.41
CA LYS A 122 -5.48 -8.64 13.00
C LYS A 122 -5.26 -9.85 12.08
N ASN A 123 -5.93 -10.96 12.36
CA ASN A 123 -5.89 -12.14 11.48
C ASN A 123 -6.56 -11.88 10.12
N SER A 124 -7.70 -11.19 10.11
CA SER A 124 -8.38 -10.78 8.87
C SER A 124 -7.52 -9.82 8.05
N LEU A 125 -6.87 -8.86 8.72
CA LEU A 125 -5.95 -7.92 8.09
C LEU A 125 -4.82 -8.64 7.34
N HIS A 126 -4.16 -9.60 8.00
CA HIS A 126 -3.10 -10.38 7.37
C HIS A 126 -3.61 -11.20 6.18
N ARG A 127 -4.81 -11.80 6.27
CA ARG A 127 -5.40 -12.57 5.16
C ARG A 127 -5.72 -11.70 3.96
N PHE A 128 -6.32 -10.53 4.18
CA PHE A 128 -6.56 -9.59 3.11
C PHE A 128 -5.24 -9.08 2.51
N ALA A 129 -4.22 -8.81 3.34
CA ALA A 129 -2.91 -8.36 2.88
C ALA A 129 -2.22 -9.40 1.97
N ASP A 130 -2.30 -10.68 2.33
CA ASP A 130 -1.85 -11.79 1.49
C ASP A 130 -2.63 -11.80 0.16
N GLN A 131 -3.97 -11.75 0.23
CA GLN A 131 -4.84 -11.79 -0.94
C GLN A 131 -4.54 -10.65 -1.92
N ILE A 132 -4.32 -9.42 -1.45
CA ILE A 132 -4.09 -8.26 -2.32
C ILE A 132 -2.61 -8.05 -2.68
N GLY A 133 -1.70 -8.91 -2.20
CA GLY A 133 -0.30 -8.87 -2.59
C GLY A 133 0.56 -7.84 -1.85
N LEU A 134 0.13 -7.35 -0.68
CA LEU A 134 0.91 -6.43 0.16
C LEU A 134 1.95 -7.15 1.04
N THR A 135 1.92 -8.48 1.10
CA THR A 135 2.93 -9.28 1.81
C THR A 135 3.86 -10.01 0.84
N PRO A 136 5.05 -10.45 1.26
CA PRO A 136 5.91 -11.28 0.43
C PRO A 136 5.25 -12.59 -0.04
N ALA A 137 4.41 -13.18 0.82
CA ALA A 137 3.62 -14.37 0.47
C ALA A 137 2.57 -14.04 -0.59
N GLY A 138 1.85 -12.92 -0.41
CA GLY A 138 0.85 -12.43 -1.35
C GLY A 138 1.42 -12.03 -2.71
N LEU A 139 2.58 -11.36 -2.74
CA LEU A 139 3.32 -11.08 -3.98
C LEU A 139 3.58 -12.39 -4.73
N LYS A 140 4.07 -13.41 -4.04
CA LYS A 140 4.35 -14.71 -4.63
C LYS A 140 3.09 -15.44 -5.11
N GLU A 141 2.01 -15.42 -4.33
CA GLU A 141 0.73 -16.06 -4.64
C GLU A 141 0.06 -15.44 -5.87
N ASN A 142 0.12 -14.11 -5.99
CA ASN A 142 -0.39 -13.40 -7.15
C ASN A 142 0.57 -13.46 -8.37
N GLY A 143 1.73 -14.10 -8.23
CA GLY A 143 2.72 -14.18 -9.30
C GLY A 143 3.37 -12.84 -9.61
N TRP A 144 3.51 -11.96 -8.63
CA TRP A 144 4.07 -10.62 -8.77
C TRP A 144 5.50 -10.54 -8.23
N LYS A 145 6.29 -9.65 -8.82
CA LYS A 145 7.61 -9.24 -8.33
C LYS A 145 7.75 -7.74 -8.48
N ILE A 146 8.24 -7.05 -7.46
CA ILE A 146 8.54 -5.61 -7.59
C ILE A 146 9.88 -5.46 -8.31
N ALA A 147 9.92 -4.64 -9.36
CA ALA A 147 11.14 -4.35 -10.11
C ALA A 147 12.18 -3.64 -9.22
N PRO A 148 13.49 -3.80 -9.48
CA PRO A 148 14.49 -2.93 -8.88
C PRO A 148 14.31 -1.49 -9.40
N ASN A 149 14.40 -0.48 -8.53
CA ASN A 149 14.20 0.93 -8.87
C ASN A 149 15.44 1.54 -9.57
N GLN A 150 15.73 1.07 -10.78
CA GLN A 150 16.87 1.56 -11.57
C GLN A 150 16.72 3.03 -12.01
N VAL A 151 15.51 3.58 -11.97
CA VAL A 151 15.22 4.96 -12.41
C VAL A 151 15.53 5.97 -11.31
N ALA A 152 15.29 5.63 -10.03
CA ALA A 152 15.73 6.46 -8.90
C ALA A 152 17.26 6.54 -8.82
N GLU A 153 17.96 5.43 -9.07
CA GLU A 153 19.42 5.37 -9.15
C GLU A 153 19.93 6.30 -10.26
N LYS A 154 19.37 6.21 -11.47
CA LYS A 154 19.73 7.11 -12.59
C LYS A 154 19.38 8.57 -12.34
N ARG A 155 18.29 8.88 -11.63
CA ARG A 155 17.92 10.26 -11.28
C ARG A 155 18.88 10.82 -10.22
N ALA A 156 19.27 10.02 -9.23
CA ALA A 156 20.27 10.39 -8.24
C ALA A 156 21.64 10.60 -8.88
N GLU A 157 22.05 9.72 -9.79
CA GLU A 157 23.28 9.87 -10.60
C GLU A 157 23.23 11.14 -11.45
N ARG A 158 22.11 11.44 -12.11
CA ARG A 158 21.95 12.66 -12.92
C ARG A 158 21.95 13.93 -12.05
N SER A 159 21.36 13.88 -10.86
CA SER A 159 21.36 14.99 -9.91
C SER A 159 22.74 15.20 -9.27
N ALA A 160 23.52 14.13 -9.09
CA ALA A 160 24.89 14.19 -8.60
C ALA A 160 25.89 14.62 -9.69
N ALA A 161 25.62 14.27 -10.95
CA ALA A 161 26.40 14.66 -12.12
C ALA A 161 26.05 16.08 -12.63
N ALA A 162 24.97 16.69 -12.13
CA ALA A 162 24.70 18.10 -12.35
C ALA A 162 25.75 18.91 -11.57
N ALA A 163 26.76 19.39 -12.28
CA ALA A 163 27.80 20.28 -11.75
C ALA A 163 27.18 21.46 -10.98
N PRO A 164 27.84 22.01 -9.94
CA PRO A 164 27.35 23.17 -9.23
C PRO A 164 27.05 24.29 -10.24
N ALA A 165 25.88 24.91 -10.11
CA ALA A 165 25.44 25.97 -10.99
C ALA A 165 26.56 27.00 -11.15
N ALA A 166 26.95 27.28 -12.39
CA ALA A 166 27.99 28.27 -12.68
C ALA A 166 27.60 29.60 -12.00
N PRO A 167 28.57 30.32 -11.42
CA PRO A 167 28.28 31.55 -10.67
C PRO A 167 27.47 32.50 -11.54
N THR A 168 26.35 32.97 -10.98
CA THR A 168 25.40 33.81 -11.68
C THR A 168 26.05 35.15 -12.02
N ALA A 169 25.49 35.89 -12.98
CA ALA A 169 25.99 37.22 -13.33
C ALA A 169 26.05 38.16 -12.11
N ARG A 170 25.12 37.97 -11.15
CA ARG A 170 25.08 38.68 -9.87
C ARG A 170 26.25 38.31 -8.96
N ASP A 171 26.58 37.01 -8.84
CA ASP A 171 27.74 36.56 -8.04
C ASP A 171 29.06 37.09 -8.61
N ARG A 172 29.17 37.15 -9.94
CA ARG A 172 30.34 37.72 -10.62
C ARG A 172 30.45 39.23 -10.42
N TRP A 173 29.32 39.93 -10.42
CA TRP A 173 29.26 41.37 -10.20
C TRP A 173 29.58 41.74 -8.74
N LEU A 174 29.03 41.02 -7.76
CA LEU A 174 29.34 41.22 -6.34
C LEU A 174 30.84 41.04 -6.05
N LYS A 175 31.45 40.01 -6.65
CA LYS A 175 32.90 39.76 -6.55
C LYS A 175 33.75 40.84 -7.22
N ALA A 176 33.26 41.47 -8.28
CA ALA A 176 33.98 42.53 -8.99
C ALA A 176 33.92 43.90 -8.29
N VAL A 177 32.88 44.15 -7.48
CA VAL A 177 32.66 45.43 -6.79
C VAL A 177 33.22 45.42 -5.36
N GLY A 178 33.84 44.32 -4.91
CA GLY A 178 34.46 44.22 -3.58
C GLY A 178 33.45 44.25 -2.44
N GLY A 179 32.19 43.88 -2.71
CA GLY A 179 31.18 43.73 -1.67
C GLY A 179 31.37 42.38 -0.99
N ASP A 180 31.91 42.41 0.23
CA ASP A 180 31.94 41.23 1.10
C ASP A 180 30.52 40.71 1.36
N ALA A 181 30.38 39.39 1.32
CA ALA A 181 29.26 38.65 1.91
C ALA A 181 29.64 38.21 3.31
#